data_AF-A0A953URP8-F1
#
_entry.id   AF-A0A953URP8-F1
#
_cell.length_a   1.000
_cell.length_b   1.000
_cell.length_c   1.000
_cell.angle_alpha   90.00
_cell.angle_beta   90.00
_cell.angle_gamma   90.00
#
_symmetry.space_group_name_H-M   'P 1'
#
loop_
_entity.id
_entity.type
_entity.pdbx_description
1 polymer ?
#
loop_
_entity_poly.entity_id
_entity_poly.type
_entity_poly.pdbx_seq_one_letter_code
_entity_poly.pdbx_strand_id
1 'polypeptide(L)'
;MTQIVADTDVVSFLFKNHPIGLRYDPELAGRVALVSFMTVAEVERWAIQYRWGEHRLHWLDLYLKRFTVGRPARISAANGPR
;
A
#
# COMPACT_ATOMS: atom_id res chain seq x y z
N MET A 1 13.37 -7.81 -13.09
CA MET A 1 12.31 -6.86 -12.68
C MET A 1 12.61 -6.42 -11.26
N THR A 2 12.70 -5.12 -11.00
CA THR A 2 12.95 -4.61 -9.65
C THR A 2 11.62 -4.51 -8.91
N GLN A 3 11.55 -5.15 -7.74
CA GLN A 3 10.43 -5.06 -6.83
C GLN A 3 10.68 -3.94 -5.83
N ILE A 4 9.64 -3.17 -5.54
CA ILE A 4 9.67 -2.11 -4.52
C ILE A 4 8.50 -2.29 -3.58
N VAL A 5 8.68 -1.92 -2.31
CA VAL A 5 7.60 -1.94 -1.33
C VAL A 5 7.18 -0.49 -1.11
N ALA A 6 5.92 -0.17 -1.39
CA ALA A 6 5.34 1.12 -1.12
C ALA A 6 4.69 1.13 0.28
N ASP A 7 5.01 2.15 1.06
CA ASP A 7 4.41 2.39 2.37
C ASP A 7 3.02 3.04 2.25
N THR A 8 2.25 3.05 3.34
CA THR A 8 0.87 3.56 3.36
C THR A 8 0.78 5.01 2.90
N ASP A 9 1.72 5.87 3.28
CA ASP A 9 1.71 7.28 2.87
C ASP A 9 1.86 7.44 1.36
N VAL A 10 2.80 6.71 0.75
CA VAL A 10 3.00 6.74 -0.71
C VAL A 10 1.75 6.25 -1.43
N VAL A 11 1.20 5.10 -1.00
CA VAL A 11 -0.04 4.54 -1.55
C VAL A 11 -1.19 5.55 -1.43
N SER A 12 -1.27 6.27 -0.31
CA SER A 12 -2.31 7.26 -0.05
C SER A 12 -2.16 8.54 -0.86
N PHE A 13 -0.93 9.04 -1.02
CA PHE A 13 -0.68 10.24 -1.82
C PHE A 13 -1.01 10.00 -3.29
N LEU A 14 -0.64 8.84 -3.83
CA LEU A 14 -0.98 8.44 -5.20
C LEU A 14 -2.49 8.28 -5.37
N PHE A 15 -3.19 7.61 -4.44
CA PHE A 15 -4.64 7.45 -4.50
C PHE A 15 -5.38 8.79 -4.49
N LYS A 16 -4.91 9.74 -3.68
CA LYS A 16 -5.50 11.08 -3.53
C LYS A 16 -5.06 12.05 -4.63
N ASN A 17 -4.21 11.62 -5.56
CA ASN A 17 -3.54 12.50 -6.54
C ASN A 17 -2.86 13.72 -5.86
N HIS A 18 -2.23 13.48 -4.72
CA HIS A 18 -1.58 14.52 -3.93
C HIS A 18 -0.26 14.93 -4.61
N PRO A 19 0.14 16.23 -4.61
CA PRO A 19 1.37 16.68 -5.28
C PRO A 19 2.66 15.99 -4.81
N ILE A 20 2.69 15.54 -3.55
CA ILE A 20 3.81 14.75 -3.02
C ILE A 20 3.89 13.37 -3.69
N GLY A 21 2.74 12.78 -4.07
CA GLY A 21 2.66 11.49 -4.76
C GLY A 21 3.42 11.48 -6.08
N LEU A 22 3.32 12.57 -6.85
CA LEU A 22 4.01 12.74 -8.13
C LEU A 22 5.54 12.66 -8.03
N ARG A 23 6.09 12.94 -6.84
CA ARG A 23 7.54 12.84 -6.62
C ARG A 23 8.04 11.40 -6.64
N TYR A 24 7.16 10.42 -6.48
CA TYR A 24 7.50 8.99 -6.48
C TYR A 24 7.36 8.35 -7.86
N ASP A 25 6.81 9.04 -8.87
CA ASP A 25 6.61 8.48 -10.21
C ASP A 25 7.92 7.93 -10.83
N PRO A 26 9.09 8.60 -10.74
CA PRO A 26 10.34 8.05 -11.25
C PRO A 26 10.77 6.75 -10.55
N GLU A 27 10.51 6.64 -9.25
CA GLU A 27 10.86 5.47 -8.44
C GLU A 27 9.90 4.30 -8.71
N LEU A 28 8.64 4.59 -9.04
CA LEU A 28 7.61 3.58 -9.35
C LEU A 28 7.65 3.11 -10.81
N ALA A 29 8.11 3.96 -11.73
CA ALA A 29 8.10 3.70 -13.16
C ALA A 29 8.83 2.40 -13.53
N GLY A 30 8.12 1.50 -14.23
CA GLY A 30 8.66 0.22 -14.70
C GLY A 30 8.96 -0.81 -13.60
N ARG A 31 8.52 -0.57 -12.36
CA ARG A 31 8.73 -1.48 -11.22
C ARG A 31 7.45 -2.18 -10.82
N VAL A 32 7.61 -3.34 -10.19
CA VAL A 32 6.48 -4.04 -9.55
C VAL A 32 6.32 -3.45 -8.15
N ALA A 33 5.20 -2.77 -7.91
CA ALA A 33 4.87 -2.21 -6.61
C ALA A 33 4.21 -3.27 -5.71
N LEU A 34 4.89 -3.61 -4.62
CA LEU A 34 4.34 -4.41 -3.54
C LEU A 34 3.82 -3.49 -2.43
N VAL A 35 2.78 -3.94 -1.74
CA VAL A 35 2.30 -3.33 -0.51
C VAL A 35 2.21 -4.39 0.58
N SER A 36 2.44 -4.01 1.82
CA SER A 36 2.14 -4.91 2.95
C SER A 36 0.64 -5.11 3.08
N PHE A 37 0.20 -6.27 3.55
CA PHE A 37 -1.20 -6.45 3.96
C PHE A 37 -1.63 -5.43 5.03
N MET A 38 -0.69 -4.94 5.85
CA MET A 38 -0.94 -3.88 6.83
C MET A 38 -1.32 -2.57 6.15
N THR A 39 -0.64 -2.22 5.06
CA THR A 39 -0.95 -1.03 4.26
C THR A 39 -2.35 -1.10 3.67
N VAL A 40 -2.76 -2.27 3.15
CA VAL A 40 -4.14 -2.49 2.67
C VAL A 40 -5.15 -2.27 3.80
N ALA A 41 -4.93 -2.91 4.94
CA ALA A 41 -5.82 -2.81 6.10
C ALA A 41 -5.95 -1.37 6.63
N GLU A 42 -4.86 -0.60 6.63
CA GLU A 42 -4.88 0.79 7.06
C GLU A 42 -5.73 1.68 6.14
N VAL A 43 -5.59 1.52 4.82
CA VAL A 43 -6.37 2.31 3.86
C VAL A 43 -7.85 1.92 3.89
N GLU A 44 -8.17 0.63 4.00
CA GLU A 44 -9.54 0.15 4.16
C GLU A 44 -10.17 0.65 5.46
N ARG A 45 -9.41 0.65 6.57
CA ARG A 45 -9.86 1.20 7.85
C ARG A 45 -10.26 2.67 7.71
N TRP A 46 -9.49 3.48 6.97
CA TRP A 46 -9.88 4.88 6.73
C TRP A 46 -11.17 5.00 5.92
N ALA A 47 -11.39 4.12 4.94
CA ALA A 47 -12.63 4.13 4.18
C ALA A 47 -13.86 3.90 5.07
N ILE A 48 -13.74 3.02 6.08
CA ILE A 48 -14.76 2.77 7.11
C ILE A 48 -14.87 3.98 8.06
N GLN A 49 -13.74 4.41 8.63
CA GLN A 49 -13.68 5.49 9.63
C GLN A 49 -14.28 6.80 9.12
N TYR A 50 -14.02 7.15 7.87
CA TYR A 50 -14.51 8.37 7.23
C TYR A 50 -15.78 8.16 6.41
N ARG A 51 -16.43 6.98 6.54
CA ARG A 51 -17.71 6.65 5.88
C ARG A 51 -17.72 6.99 4.39
N TRP A 52 -16.73 6.49 3.66
CA TRP A 52 -16.64 6.74 2.23
C TRP A 52 -17.86 6.18 1.49
N GLY A 53 -18.36 6.92 0.52
CA GLY A 53 -19.45 6.46 -0.34
C GLY A 53 -19.01 5.33 -1.28
N GLU A 54 -19.98 4.56 -1.78
CA GLU A 54 -19.76 3.37 -2.61
C GLU A 54 -18.86 3.61 -3.82
N HIS A 55 -19.03 4.75 -4.49
CA HIS A 55 -18.18 5.14 -5.61
C HIS A 55 -16.70 5.18 -5.19
N ARG A 56 -16.38 5.84 -4.08
CA ARG A 56 -15.00 5.98 -3.61
C ARG A 56 -14.42 4.66 -3.11
N LEU A 57 -15.26 3.81 -2.52
CA LEU A 57 -14.88 2.44 -2.14
C LEU A 57 -14.54 1.59 -3.38
N HIS A 58 -15.34 1.70 -4.44
CA HIS A 58 -15.08 1.01 -5.70
C HIS A 58 -13.76 1.47 -6.34
N TRP A 59 -13.50 2.78 -6.34
CA TRP A 59 -12.22 3.33 -6.80
C TRP A 59 -11.03 2.83 -5.96
N LEU A 60 -11.20 2.72 -4.64
CA LEU A 60 -10.16 2.18 -3.77
C LEU A 60 -9.83 0.72 -4.11
N ASP A 61 -10.85 -0.13 -4.31
CA ASP A 61 -10.67 -1.53 -4.70
C ASP A 61 -9.92 -1.66 -6.04
N LEU A 62 -10.35 -0.92 -7.07
CA LEU A 62 -9.68 -0.90 -8.37
C LEU A 62 -8.23 -0.41 -8.27
N TYR A 63 -7.98 0.57 -7.40
CA TYR A 63 -6.65 1.10 -7.17
C TYR A 63 -5.74 0.09 -6.46
N LEU A 64 -6.20 -0.57 -5.40
CA LEU A 64 -5.41 -1.54 -4.64
C LEU A 64 -5.06 -2.80 -5.46
N LYS A 65 -5.92 -3.19 -6.42
CA LYS A 65 -5.67 -4.29 -7.37
C LYS A 65 -4.44 -4.09 -8.26
N ARG A 66 -3.89 -2.87 -8.34
CA ARG A 66 -2.65 -2.57 -9.07
C ARG A 66 -1.38 -3.02 -8.34
N PHE A 67 -1.50 -3.33 -7.04
CA PHE A 67 -0.36 -3.71 -6.20
C PHE A 67 -0.34 -5.21 -5.93
N THR A 68 0.86 -5.77 -5.78
CA THR A 68 1.03 -7.13 -5.25
C THR A 68 1.06 -7.08 -3.72
N VAL A 69 0.15 -7.78 -3.05
CA VAL A 69 0.13 -7.80 -1.57
C VAL A 69 1.16 -8.80 -1.04
N GLY A 70 2.15 -8.28 -0.30
CA GLY A 70 3.14 -9.08 0.39
C GLY A 70 2.56 -9.77 1.62
N ARG A 71 2.88 -11.06 1.78
CA ARG A 71 2.58 -11.80 3.02
C ARG A 71 3.57 -11.38 4.12
N PRO A 72 3.17 -11.31 5.39
CA PRO A 72 4.12 -11.12 6.49
C PRO A 72 5.19 -12.20 6.43
N ALA A 73 6.45 -11.78 6.54
CA ALA A 73 7.55 -12.71 6.74
C ALA A 73 7.38 -13.41 8.10
N ARG A 74 7.67 -14.72 8.16
CA ARG A 74 7.78 -15.40 9.45
C ARG A 74 8.95 -14.76 10.20
N ILE A 75 8.66 -14.18 11.37
CA ILE A 75 9.70 -13.84 12.33
C ILE A 75 10.21 -15.18 12.88
N SER A 76 11.32 -15.66 12.34
CA SER A 76 12.03 -16.78 12.96
C SER A 76 12.65 -16.21 14.24
N ALA A 77 12.21 -16.68 15.40
CA ALA A 77 12.81 -16.33 16.68
C ALA A 77 14.23 -16.91 16.72
N ALA A 78 15.20 -16.18 16.17
CA ALA A 78 16.60 -16.50 16.36
C ALA A 78 17.02 -16.00 17.75
N ASN A 79 17.36 -16.95 18.62
CA ASN A 79 18.04 -16.83 19.91
C ASN A 79 17.27 -16.16 21.05
N GLY A 80 16.55 -16.98 21.82
CA GLY A 80 16.32 -16.71 23.24
C GLY A 80 17.64 -16.75 24.02
N PRO A 81 17.75 -16.01 25.14
CA PRO A 81 19.01 -15.86 25.88
C PRO A 81 19.49 -17.22 26.44
N ARG A 82 20.80 -17.46 26.33
CA ARG A 82 21.51 -18.56 26.99
C ARG A 82 21.62 -18.30 28.49
#